data_AF-A0A973J1E3-F1
#
_entry.id   AF-A0A973J1E3-F1
#
_cell.length_a   1.000
_cell.length_b   1.000
_cell.length_c   1.000
_cell.angle_alpha   90.00
_cell.angle_beta   90.00
_cell.angle_gamma   90.00
#
_symmetry.space_group_name_H-M   'P 1'
#
loop_
_entity.id
_entity.type
_entity.pdbx_description
1 polymer ?
#
loop_
_entity_poly.entity_id
_entity_poly.type
_entity_poly.pdbx_seq_one_letter_code
_entity_poly.pdbx_strand_id
1 'polypeptide(L)'
;MDNKSNVKLIALAICGAALMGGAFYGLSFLTGYQVPAPNISADWTPVSSFIGWFLLIFCASLIIRTLGRMSSRISDKWFLSFPLGALGIVLLMFIVLWLRPSGILLSTTGRTTTMDGNYIRSVEELTAFLSKPAESNNVPKAPEGFDFAAAKSLADGRCNKCHTLGSVEDALRTKFKKTGKVDIVVNRMQGYPGSGITPDEAKNIMIYLNEKF
;
A
#
# COMPACT_ATOMS: atom_id res chain seq x y z
N MET A 1 45.15 -14.15 -15.97
CA MET A 1 44.39 -12.97 -16.46
C MET A 1 45.20 -11.73 -16.15
N ASP A 2 45.57 -11.01 -17.20
CA ASP A 2 46.31 -9.75 -17.21
C ASP A 2 45.44 -8.58 -16.71
N ASN A 3 46.00 -7.68 -15.88
CA ASN A 3 45.25 -6.57 -15.28
C ASN A 3 44.61 -5.62 -16.33
N LYS A 4 45.12 -5.60 -17.57
CA LYS A 4 44.57 -4.80 -18.68
C LYS A 4 43.23 -5.31 -19.21
N SER A 5 42.97 -6.62 -19.21
CA SER A 5 41.70 -7.18 -19.72
C SER A 5 40.54 -6.95 -18.74
N ASN A 6 40.80 -6.99 -17.44
CA ASN A 6 39.81 -6.69 -16.39
C ASN A 6 39.32 -5.22 -16.44
N VAL A 7 40.23 -4.27 -16.70
CA VAL A 7 39.88 -2.84 -16.80
C VAL A 7 39.00 -2.57 -18.03
N LYS A 8 39.28 -3.22 -19.16
CA LYS A 8 38.45 -3.10 -20.38
C LYS A 8 37.04 -3.66 -20.17
N LEU A 9 36.90 -4.79 -19.48
CA LEU A 9 35.59 -5.38 -19.14
C LEU A 9 34.77 -4.48 -18.20
N ILE A 10 35.41 -3.90 -17.19
CA ILE A 10 34.75 -2.96 -16.27
C ILE A 10 34.32 -1.69 -17.01
N ALA A 11 35.18 -1.14 -17.87
CA ALA A 11 34.85 0.03 -18.67
C ALA A 11 33.68 -0.23 -19.64
N LEU A 12 33.65 -1.39 -20.29
CA LEU A 12 32.55 -1.79 -21.16
C LEU A 12 31.22 -1.92 -20.39
N ALA A 13 31.26 -2.52 -19.19
CA ALA A 13 30.08 -2.67 -18.35
C ALA A 13 29.53 -1.33 -17.85
N ILE A 14 30.40 -0.41 -17.43
CA ILE A 14 30.00 0.94 -17.00
C ILE A 14 29.42 1.74 -18.16
N CYS A 15 30.07 1.75 -19.33
CA CYS A 15 29.55 2.43 -20.51
C CYS A 15 28.24 1.83 -21.02
N GLY A 16 28.10 0.50 -21.02
CA GLY A 16 26.86 -0.18 -21.38
C GLY A 16 25.70 0.16 -20.45
N ALA A 17 25.95 0.17 -19.13
CA ALA A 17 24.96 0.55 -18.13
C ALA A 17 24.53 2.02 -18.27
N ALA A 18 25.49 2.93 -18.52
CA ALA A 18 25.20 4.35 -18.73
C ALA A 18 24.37 4.58 -20.01
N LEU A 19 24.70 3.90 -21.11
CA LEU A 19 23.95 3.99 -22.37
C LEU A 19 22.53 3.43 -22.24
N MET A 20 22.38 2.25 -21.63
CA MET A 20 21.05 1.69 -21.39
C MET A 20 20.23 2.55 -20.43
N GLY A 21 20.85 3.09 -19.38
CA GLY A 21 20.20 4.02 -18.47
C GLY A 21 19.70 5.28 -19.15
N GLY A 22 20.55 5.91 -19.98
CA GLY A 22 20.18 7.07 -20.77
C GLY A 22 19.06 6.78 -21.78
N ALA A 23 19.10 5.62 -22.44
CA ALA A 23 18.04 5.19 -23.36
C ALA A 23 16.70 4.96 -22.65
N PHE A 24 16.69 4.28 -21.50
CA PHE A 24 15.49 4.08 -20.69
C PHE A 24 14.95 5.40 -20.13
N TYR A 25 15.84 6.29 -19.67
CA TYR A 25 15.47 7.62 -19.23
C TYR A 25 14.82 8.42 -20.37
N GLY A 26 15.42 8.46 -21.56
CA GLY A 26 14.85 9.12 -22.74
C GLY A 26 13.50 8.53 -23.18
N LEU A 27 13.37 7.20 -23.18
CA LEU A 27 12.10 6.50 -23.47
C LEU A 27 11.01 6.85 -22.45
N SER A 28 11.35 7.08 -21.18
CA SER A 28 10.38 7.48 -20.15
C SER A 28 9.76 8.86 -20.43
N PHE A 29 10.53 9.80 -21.01
CA PHE A 29 9.99 11.10 -21.44
C PHE A 29 9.10 10.98 -22.68
N LEU A 30 9.51 10.19 -23.67
CA LEU A 30 8.75 10.01 -24.91
C LEU A 30 7.40 9.29 -24.72
N THR A 31 7.29 8.46 -23.69
CA THR A 31 6.08 7.67 -23.40
C THR A 31 5.10 8.35 -22.45
N GLY A 32 5.38 9.59 -22.01
CA GLY A 32 4.48 10.36 -21.14
C GLY A 32 4.34 9.76 -19.74
N TYR A 33 5.46 9.33 -19.15
CA TYR A 33 5.47 8.65 -17.85
C TYR A 33 4.80 9.47 -16.74
N GLN A 34 3.70 8.95 -16.17
CA GLN A 34 3.06 9.51 -14.98
C GLN A 34 3.62 8.86 -13.72
N VAL A 35 3.94 9.69 -12.73
CA VAL A 35 4.42 9.24 -11.42
C VAL A 35 3.32 8.42 -10.72
N PRO A 36 3.62 7.24 -10.16
CA PRO A 36 2.62 6.35 -9.57
C PRO A 36 1.93 6.90 -8.31
N ALA A 37 2.43 8.01 -7.73
CA ALA A 37 1.80 8.70 -6.62
C ALA A 37 2.11 10.22 -6.64
N PRO A 38 1.16 11.08 -6.25
CA PRO A 38 1.30 12.54 -6.30
C PRO A 38 2.38 13.11 -5.35
N ASN A 39 2.88 12.30 -4.42
CA ASN A 39 3.87 12.72 -3.41
C ASN A 39 5.31 12.38 -3.81
N ILE A 40 5.52 11.76 -4.98
CA ILE A 40 6.84 11.37 -5.46
C ILE A 40 7.25 12.38 -6.53
N SER A 41 8.44 12.98 -6.36
CA SER A 41 8.96 13.91 -7.35
C SER A 41 9.16 13.22 -8.69
N ALA A 42 8.54 13.75 -9.74
CA ALA A 42 8.60 13.23 -11.10
C ALA A 42 10.05 13.02 -11.59
N ASP A 43 10.97 13.88 -11.15
CA ASP A 43 12.38 13.84 -11.57
C ASP A 43 13.21 12.73 -10.89
N TRP A 44 12.84 12.29 -9.68
CA TRP A 44 13.56 11.22 -8.97
C TRP A 44 13.12 9.81 -9.35
N THR A 45 11.93 9.67 -9.92
CA THR A 45 11.39 8.35 -10.29
C THR A 45 12.24 7.66 -11.38
N PRO A 46 12.65 8.36 -12.45
CA PRO A 46 13.56 7.78 -13.44
C PRO A 46 14.96 7.48 -12.85
N VAL A 47 15.46 8.33 -11.95
CA VAL A 47 16.77 8.15 -11.31
C VAL A 47 16.77 6.93 -10.39
N SER A 48 15.73 6.76 -9.58
CA SER A 48 15.58 5.58 -8.71
C SER A 48 15.41 4.28 -9.51
N SER A 49 14.69 4.34 -10.64
CA SER A 49 14.60 3.22 -11.58
C SER A 49 15.97 2.87 -12.17
N PHE A 50 16.74 3.88 -12.63
CA PHE A 50 18.10 3.71 -13.12
C PHE A 50 19.03 3.10 -12.06
N ILE A 51 18.98 3.59 -10.82
CA ILE A 51 19.76 3.06 -9.70
C ILE A 51 19.43 1.59 -9.46
N GLY A 52 18.14 1.21 -9.50
CA GLY A 52 17.69 -0.18 -9.37
C GLY A 52 18.27 -1.09 -10.47
N TRP A 53 18.19 -0.65 -11.73
CA TRP A 53 18.76 -1.39 -12.86
C TRP A 53 20.29 -1.46 -12.80
N PHE A 54 20.95 -0.35 -12.45
CA PHE A 54 22.41 -0.31 -12.28
C PHE A 54 22.87 -1.27 -11.17
N LEU A 55 22.22 -1.27 -10.01
CA LEU A 55 22.50 -2.20 -8.91
C LEU A 55 22.30 -3.64 -9.34
N LEU A 56 21.23 -3.94 -10.07
CA LEU A 56 20.96 -5.29 -10.55
C LEU A 56 22.06 -5.77 -11.52
N ILE A 57 22.44 -4.95 -12.49
CA ILE A 57 23.50 -5.27 -13.46
C ILE A 57 24.86 -5.37 -12.76
N PHE A 58 25.16 -4.48 -11.82
CA PHE A 58 26.40 -4.48 -11.06
C PHE A 58 26.52 -5.72 -10.16
N CYS A 59 25.47 -6.05 -9.40
CA CYS A 59 25.41 -7.26 -8.59
C CYS A 59 25.48 -8.53 -9.46
N ALA A 60 24.77 -8.57 -10.59
CA ALA A 60 24.87 -9.67 -11.54
C ALA A 60 26.30 -9.83 -12.08
N SER A 61 26.98 -8.72 -12.40
CA SER A 61 28.38 -8.73 -12.86
C SER A 61 29.35 -9.23 -11.79
N LEU A 62 29.14 -8.85 -10.51
CA LEU A 62 29.93 -9.38 -9.39
C LEU A 62 29.69 -10.87 -9.16
N ILE A 63 28.44 -11.32 -9.26
CA ILE A 63 28.07 -12.73 -9.19
C ILE A 63 28.74 -13.50 -10.32
N ILE A 64 28.64 -13.04 -11.58
CA ILE A 64 29.29 -13.65 -12.75
C ILE A 64 30.81 -13.68 -12.59
N ARG A 65 31.44 -12.63 -12.03
CA ARG A 65 32.89 -12.63 -11.76
C ARG A 65 33.28 -13.65 -10.70
N THR A 66 32.48 -13.79 -9.65
CA THR A 66 32.73 -14.74 -8.55
C THR A 66 32.51 -16.17 -9.00
N LEU A 67 31.41 -16.40 -9.73
CA LEU A 67 31.09 -17.65 -10.42
C LEU A 67 32.17 -17.98 -11.46
N GLY A 68 32.63 -17.01 -12.26
CA GLY A 68 33.68 -17.18 -13.28
C GLY A 68 35.05 -17.56 -12.69
N ARG A 69 35.39 -17.07 -11.50
CA ARG A 69 36.56 -17.55 -10.74
C ARG A 69 36.41 -19.01 -10.26
N MET A 70 35.17 -19.48 -10.07
CA MET A 70 34.89 -20.89 -9.77
C MET A 70 34.78 -21.74 -11.05
N SER A 71 34.38 -21.15 -12.18
CA SER A 71 34.29 -21.77 -13.50
C SER A 71 35.63 -22.25 -14.05
N SER A 72 36.76 -21.66 -13.63
CA SER A 72 38.07 -22.22 -14.00
C SER A 72 38.32 -23.62 -13.43
N ARG A 73 37.38 -24.16 -12.62
CA ARG A 73 37.37 -25.53 -12.09
C ARG A 73 36.17 -26.37 -12.55
N ILE A 74 35.27 -25.82 -13.37
CA ILE A 74 34.02 -26.50 -13.79
C ILE A 74 33.82 -26.34 -15.30
N SER A 75 33.68 -27.48 -15.97
CA SER A 75 33.37 -27.73 -17.40
C SER A 75 32.83 -26.56 -18.22
N ASP A 76 33.39 -26.39 -19.44
CA ASP A 76 33.10 -25.35 -20.44
C ASP A 76 31.61 -25.12 -20.76
N LYS A 77 30.74 -26.08 -20.42
CA LYS A 77 29.30 -26.01 -20.68
C LYS A 77 28.50 -25.20 -19.64
N TRP A 78 29.11 -24.83 -18.52
CA TRP A 78 28.41 -24.15 -17.42
C TRP A 78 27.90 -22.74 -17.78
N PHE A 79 28.54 -22.08 -18.75
CA PHE A 79 28.19 -20.72 -19.15
C PHE A 79 26.90 -20.68 -19.97
N LEU A 80 26.52 -21.80 -20.63
CA LEU A 80 25.23 -21.93 -21.30
C LEU A 80 24.09 -22.26 -20.32
N SER A 81 24.35 -23.02 -19.26
CA SER A 81 23.31 -23.43 -18.31
C SER A 81 22.81 -22.28 -17.44
N PHE A 82 23.59 -21.23 -17.24
CA PHE A 82 23.16 -20.04 -16.47
C PHE A 82 22.08 -19.21 -17.19
N PRO A 83 22.26 -18.73 -18.44
CA PRO A 83 21.22 -18.00 -19.17
C PRO A 83 20.01 -18.88 -19.52
N LEU A 84 20.22 -20.17 -19.82
CA LEU A 84 19.12 -21.11 -20.06
C LEU A 84 18.32 -21.38 -18.76
N GLY A 85 18.99 -21.48 -17.62
CA GLY A 85 18.34 -21.61 -16.31
C GLY A 85 17.54 -20.36 -15.93
N ALA A 86 18.09 -19.16 -16.18
CA ALA A 86 17.38 -17.91 -15.96
C ALA A 86 16.12 -17.79 -16.84
N LEU A 87 16.22 -18.15 -18.14
CA LEU A 87 15.07 -18.23 -19.03
C LEU A 87 14.01 -19.22 -18.54
N GLY A 88 14.44 -20.40 -18.09
CA GLY A 88 13.55 -21.42 -17.51
C GLY A 88 12.82 -20.91 -16.26
N ILE A 89 13.53 -20.20 -15.37
CA ILE A 89 12.93 -19.60 -14.17
C ILE A 89 11.93 -18.51 -14.53
N VAL A 90 12.26 -17.61 -15.46
CA VAL A 90 11.34 -16.55 -15.91
C VAL A 90 10.09 -17.14 -16.56
N LEU A 91 10.25 -18.17 -17.38
CA LEU A 91 9.14 -18.85 -18.05
C LEU A 91 8.26 -19.61 -17.05
N LEU A 92 8.87 -20.27 -16.06
CA LEU A 92 8.15 -20.88 -14.93
C LEU A 92 7.41 -19.82 -14.10
N MET A 93 8.03 -18.68 -13.80
CA MET A 93 7.37 -17.58 -13.09
C MET A 93 6.18 -17.06 -13.89
N PHE A 94 6.31 -16.91 -15.21
CA PHE A 94 5.19 -16.52 -16.07
C PHE A 94 4.06 -17.54 -16.01
N ILE A 95 4.36 -18.84 -16.12
CA ILE A 95 3.37 -19.93 -16.00
C ILE A 95 2.70 -19.91 -14.62
N VAL A 96 3.48 -19.78 -13.55
CA VAL A 96 2.97 -19.73 -12.17
C VAL A 96 2.14 -18.47 -11.93
N LEU A 97 2.49 -17.33 -12.51
CA LEU A 97 1.69 -16.11 -12.44
C LEU A 97 0.39 -16.23 -13.27
N TRP A 98 0.44 -16.96 -14.38
CA TRP A 98 -0.73 -17.29 -15.19
C TRP A 98 -1.70 -18.25 -14.48
N LEU A 99 -1.15 -19.21 -13.73
CA LEU A 99 -1.90 -20.21 -12.95
C LEU A 99 -2.25 -19.75 -11.53
N ARG A 100 -1.57 -18.72 -10.99
CA ARG A 100 -1.94 -18.07 -9.73
C ARG A 100 -3.36 -17.51 -9.87
N PRO A 101 -4.10 -17.34 -8.75
CA PRO A 101 -5.48 -16.89 -8.75
C PRO A 101 -5.64 -15.40 -9.13
N SER A 102 -4.70 -14.82 -9.87
CA SER A 102 -4.73 -13.47 -10.42
C SER A 102 -4.64 -13.46 -11.95
N GLY A 103 -4.62 -14.63 -12.60
CA GLY A 103 -4.72 -14.82 -14.05
C GLY A 103 -6.17 -14.96 -14.56
N ILE A 104 -6.33 -15.37 -15.83
CA ILE A 104 -7.62 -15.51 -16.57
C ILE A 104 -8.71 -16.27 -15.78
N LEU A 105 -8.32 -17.21 -14.92
CA LEU A 105 -9.25 -18.06 -14.18
C LEU A 105 -9.91 -17.38 -12.97
N LEU A 106 -9.29 -16.35 -12.38
CA LEU A 106 -9.77 -15.65 -11.18
C LEU A 106 -9.35 -14.17 -11.22
N SER A 107 -9.82 -13.40 -12.20
CA SER A 107 -9.50 -11.97 -12.40
C SER A 107 -9.90 -11.02 -11.25
N THR A 108 -10.41 -11.57 -10.16
CA THR A 108 -11.04 -10.85 -9.04
C THR A 108 -10.34 -11.07 -7.70
N THR A 109 -9.39 -12.00 -7.57
CA THR A 109 -8.70 -12.27 -6.29
C THR A 109 -7.80 -11.11 -5.92
N GLY A 110 -8.15 -10.42 -4.82
CA GLY A 110 -7.41 -9.27 -4.28
C GLY A 110 -8.06 -7.91 -4.51
N ARG A 111 -9.22 -7.85 -5.18
CA ARG A 111 -10.00 -6.62 -5.32
C ARG A 111 -10.97 -6.45 -4.16
N THR A 112 -10.97 -5.27 -3.54
CA THR A 112 -11.99 -4.88 -2.57
C THR A 112 -13.34 -4.75 -3.29
N THR A 113 -14.26 -5.66 -3.00
CA THR A 113 -15.64 -5.63 -3.49
C THR A 113 -16.49 -4.82 -2.51
N THR A 114 -17.30 -3.92 -3.06
CA THR A 114 -18.36 -3.24 -2.29
C THR A 114 -19.45 -4.24 -1.91
N MET A 115 -20.30 -3.90 -0.92
CA MET A 115 -21.42 -4.75 -0.49
C MET A 115 -22.44 -5.00 -1.63
N ASP A 116 -22.45 -4.15 -2.65
CA ASP A 116 -23.29 -4.27 -3.86
C ASP A 116 -22.65 -5.14 -4.96
N GLY A 117 -21.50 -5.78 -4.69
CA GLY A 117 -20.78 -6.61 -5.66
C GLY A 117 -20.00 -5.83 -6.72
N ASN A 118 -20.02 -4.49 -6.67
CA ASN A 118 -19.25 -3.65 -7.58
C ASN A 118 -17.77 -3.61 -7.17
N TYR A 119 -16.89 -3.65 -8.16
CA TYR A 119 -15.44 -3.55 -7.98
C TYR A 119 -14.99 -2.09 -8.01
N ILE A 120 -14.13 -1.72 -7.06
CA ILE A 120 -13.39 -0.46 -7.12
C ILE A 120 -12.25 -0.63 -8.13
N ARG A 121 -12.27 0.13 -9.22
CA ARG A 121 -11.38 -0.01 -10.38
C ARG A 121 -10.31 1.07 -10.48
N SER A 122 -10.47 2.20 -9.79
CA SER A 122 -9.48 3.30 -9.80
C SER A 122 -9.09 3.77 -8.40
N VAL A 123 -7.96 4.50 -8.33
CA VAL A 123 -7.49 5.15 -7.10
C VAL A 123 -8.47 6.24 -6.66
N GLU A 124 -9.11 6.97 -7.60
CA GLU A 124 -10.16 7.93 -7.26
C GLU A 124 -11.39 7.25 -6.67
N GLU A 125 -11.82 6.12 -7.22
CA GLU A 125 -12.95 5.36 -6.67
C GLU A 125 -12.63 4.80 -5.28
N LEU A 126 -11.40 4.32 -5.06
CA LEU A 126 -10.96 3.85 -3.75
C LEU A 126 -10.91 5.00 -2.74
N THR A 127 -10.36 6.15 -3.15
CA THR A 127 -10.28 7.35 -2.32
C THR A 127 -11.67 7.87 -1.98
N ALA A 128 -12.57 7.91 -2.96
CA ALA A 128 -13.97 8.30 -2.76
C ALA A 128 -14.69 7.32 -1.81
N PHE A 129 -14.47 6.02 -1.96
CA PHE A 129 -15.03 5.00 -1.07
C PHE A 129 -14.50 5.14 0.37
N LEU A 130 -13.19 5.31 0.54
CA LEU A 130 -12.55 5.51 1.85
C LEU A 130 -12.86 6.88 2.48
N SER A 131 -13.24 7.88 1.67
CA SER A 131 -13.63 9.21 2.14
C SER A 131 -15.05 9.23 2.72
N LYS A 132 -15.89 8.25 2.35
CA LYS A 132 -17.19 8.09 3.00
C LYS A 132 -16.95 7.66 4.44
N PRO A 133 -17.60 8.29 5.43
CA PRO A 133 -17.56 7.77 6.79
C PRO A 133 -18.06 6.33 6.74
N ALA A 134 -17.26 5.38 7.24
CA ALA A 134 -17.70 4.00 7.34
C ALA A 134 -19.01 4.00 8.14
N GLU A 135 -20.09 3.48 7.54
CA GLU A 135 -21.33 3.27 8.29
C GLU A 135 -20.97 2.38 9.48
N SER A 136 -21.11 2.93 10.68
CA SER A 136 -20.93 2.18 11.90
C SER A 136 -22.06 1.17 11.97
N ASN A 137 -21.83 -0.07 11.50
CA ASN A 137 -22.84 -1.12 11.36
C ASN A 137 -23.67 -1.35 12.64
N ASN A 138 -23.12 -1.03 13.81
CA ASN A 138 -23.75 -1.23 15.12
C ASN A 138 -24.35 0.06 15.73
N VAL A 139 -24.26 1.21 15.05
CA VAL A 139 -24.90 2.44 15.49
C VAL A 139 -26.13 2.66 14.62
N PRO A 140 -27.35 2.63 15.21
CA PRO A 140 -28.56 2.86 14.44
C PRO A 140 -28.54 4.27 13.83
N LYS A 141 -29.15 4.42 12.65
CA LYS A 141 -29.40 5.76 12.08
C LYS A 141 -30.32 6.53 13.01
N ALA A 142 -30.13 7.84 13.07
CA ALA A 142 -31.00 8.71 13.84
C ALA A 142 -32.47 8.51 13.40
N PRO A 143 -33.41 8.27 14.32
CA PRO A 143 -34.82 8.22 13.98
C PRO A 143 -35.31 9.57 13.47
N GLU A 144 -36.40 9.57 12.70
CA GLU A 144 -37.01 10.80 12.21
C GLU A 144 -37.43 11.67 13.41
N GLY A 145 -37.02 12.94 13.42
CA GLY A 145 -37.24 13.85 14.54
C GLY A 145 -36.26 13.70 15.72
N PHE A 146 -35.15 12.98 15.57
CA PHE A 146 -34.14 12.86 16.62
C PHE A 146 -33.59 14.23 17.07
N ASP A 147 -33.63 14.49 18.37
CA ASP A 147 -33.12 15.72 18.96
C ASP A 147 -31.59 15.68 19.13
N PHE A 148 -30.90 16.14 18.10
CA PHE A 148 -29.44 16.26 18.11
C PHE A 148 -28.93 17.29 19.14
N ALA A 149 -29.72 18.28 19.53
CA ALA A 149 -29.31 19.27 20.52
C ALA A 149 -29.31 18.67 21.93
N ALA A 150 -30.35 17.93 22.28
CA ALA A 150 -30.40 17.15 23.52
C ALA A 150 -29.29 16.09 23.55
N ALA A 151 -29.06 15.37 22.45
CA ALA A 151 -27.99 14.38 22.36
C ALA A 151 -26.60 15.00 22.49
N LYS A 152 -26.38 16.19 21.92
CA LYS A 152 -25.15 16.98 22.13
C LYS A 152 -24.98 17.34 23.60
N SER A 153 -26.01 17.89 24.24
CA SER A 153 -25.96 18.26 25.67
C SER A 153 -25.67 17.06 26.55
N LEU A 154 -26.22 15.89 26.22
CA LEU A 154 -25.94 14.63 26.90
C LEU A 154 -24.49 14.19 26.70
N ALA A 155 -23.99 14.21 25.46
CA ALA A 155 -22.60 13.89 25.15
C ALA A 155 -21.63 14.84 25.87
N ASP A 156 -21.92 16.15 25.88
CA ASP A 156 -21.11 17.13 26.60
C ASP A 156 -21.11 16.86 28.11
N GLY A 157 -22.28 16.53 28.69
CA GLY A 157 -22.42 16.23 30.11
C GLY A 157 -21.81 14.89 30.56
N ARG A 158 -21.70 13.89 29.67
CA ARG A 158 -21.14 12.56 29.98
C ARG A 158 -19.67 12.44 29.59
N CYS A 159 -19.33 12.83 28.36
CA CYS A 159 -18.01 12.62 27.78
C CYS A 159 -16.96 13.64 28.24
N ASN A 160 -17.34 14.70 28.95
CA ASN A 160 -16.40 15.65 29.56
C ASN A 160 -16.12 15.39 31.06
N LYS A 161 -16.71 14.34 31.68
CA LYS A 161 -16.55 14.08 33.12
C LYS A 161 -15.16 13.61 33.52
N CYS A 162 -14.56 12.71 32.73
CA CYS A 162 -13.28 12.09 33.06
C CYS A 162 -12.10 12.76 32.35
N HIS A 163 -12.33 13.25 31.13
CA HIS A 163 -11.41 14.06 30.33
C HIS A 163 -12.26 14.87 29.35
N THR A 164 -11.72 15.91 28.73
CA THR A 164 -12.50 16.67 27.74
C THR A 164 -12.69 15.86 26.46
N LEU A 165 -13.85 15.99 25.82
CA LEU A 165 -14.11 15.34 24.53
C LEU A 165 -13.17 15.90 23.44
N GLY A 166 -12.83 17.20 23.53
CA GLY A 166 -11.86 17.84 22.63
C GLY A 166 -10.45 17.23 22.73
N SER A 167 -9.99 16.83 23.91
CA SER A 167 -8.66 16.21 24.07
C SER A 167 -8.50 14.85 23.36
N VAL A 168 -9.62 14.20 23.02
CA VAL A 168 -9.65 12.89 22.34
C VAL A 168 -10.28 12.97 20.95
N GLU A 169 -10.56 14.16 20.44
CA GLU A 169 -11.30 14.38 19.19
C GLU A 169 -10.60 13.75 17.98
N ASP A 170 -9.28 13.95 17.83
CA ASP A 170 -8.51 13.38 16.73
C ASP A 170 -8.56 11.85 16.75
N ALA A 171 -8.42 11.24 17.93
CA ALA A 171 -8.51 9.80 18.09
C ALA A 171 -9.94 9.29 17.79
N LEU A 172 -10.97 10.01 18.24
CA LEU A 172 -12.36 9.70 17.98
C LEU A 172 -12.66 9.72 16.48
N ARG A 173 -12.28 10.80 15.78
CA ARG A 173 -12.49 10.97 14.33
C ARG A 173 -11.73 9.92 13.52
N THR A 174 -10.43 9.72 13.80
CA THR A 174 -9.55 8.89 12.96
C THR A 174 -9.64 7.40 13.27
N LYS A 175 -9.69 7.01 14.54
CA LYS A 175 -9.60 5.59 14.93
C LYS A 175 -10.95 4.92 15.07
N PHE A 176 -12.00 5.66 15.43
CA PHE A 176 -13.31 5.08 15.72
C PHE A 176 -14.37 5.48 14.71
N LYS A 177 -14.54 6.78 14.39
CA LYS A 177 -15.56 7.23 13.44
C LYS A 177 -15.27 6.77 12.01
N LYS A 178 -14.06 7.03 11.49
CA LYS A 178 -13.67 6.57 10.13
C LYS A 178 -13.69 5.04 9.97
N THR A 179 -13.57 4.29 11.05
CA THR A 179 -13.54 2.82 11.01
C THR A 179 -14.88 2.18 11.38
N GLY A 180 -15.93 2.98 11.63
CA GLY A 180 -17.26 2.47 11.98
C GLY A 180 -17.32 1.80 13.36
N LYS A 181 -16.50 2.25 14.31
CA LYS A 181 -16.32 1.66 15.66
C LYS A 181 -16.73 2.62 16.78
N VAL A 182 -17.71 3.48 16.52
CA VAL A 182 -18.21 4.45 17.51
C VAL A 182 -18.91 3.72 18.67
N ASP A 183 -19.62 2.64 18.38
CA ASP A 183 -20.21 1.73 19.36
C ASP A 183 -19.16 1.18 20.34
N ILE A 184 -18.02 0.72 19.82
CA ILE A 184 -16.96 0.11 20.64
C ILE A 184 -16.42 1.11 21.65
N VAL A 185 -16.16 2.34 21.23
CA VAL A 185 -15.59 3.35 22.14
C VAL A 185 -16.63 3.82 23.15
N VAL A 186 -17.88 4.06 22.74
CA VAL A 186 -18.93 4.50 23.68
C VAL A 186 -19.26 3.40 24.69
N ASN A 187 -19.39 2.14 24.26
CA ASN A 187 -19.60 1.00 25.18
C ASN A 187 -18.41 0.79 26.12
N ARG A 188 -17.18 1.02 25.64
CA ARG A 188 -16.00 1.01 26.50
C ARG A 188 -16.06 2.11 27.55
N MET A 189 -16.44 3.34 27.17
CA MET A 189 -16.60 4.46 28.11
C MET A 189 -17.70 4.19 29.12
N GLN A 190 -18.80 3.57 28.69
CA GLN A 190 -19.87 3.12 29.57
C GLN A 190 -19.37 2.14 30.63
N GLY A 191 -18.51 1.19 30.27
CA GLY A 191 -17.97 0.18 31.17
C GLY A 191 -16.98 0.69 32.23
N TYR A 192 -16.50 1.94 32.14
CA TYR A 192 -15.62 2.49 33.17
C TYR A 192 -16.36 2.79 34.47
N PRO A 193 -15.77 2.47 35.64
CA PRO A 193 -16.32 2.85 36.93
C PRO A 193 -16.55 4.36 37.02
N GLY A 194 -17.75 4.77 37.42
CA GLY A 194 -18.10 6.19 37.57
C GLY A 194 -18.50 6.91 36.28
N SER A 195 -18.56 6.23 35.13
CA SER A 195 -19.06 6.83 33.87
C SER A 195 -20.50 7.34 34.02
N GLY A 196 -21.34 6.58 34.73
CA GLY A 196 -22.75 6.86 34.93
C GLY A 196 -23.55 6.95 33.63
N ILE A 197 -23.06 6.36 32.54
CA ILE A 197 -23.73 6.33 31.24
C ILE A 197 -24.70 5.15 31.23
N THR A 198 -25.98 5.39 31.01
CA THR A 198 -26.97 4.31 30.86
C THR A 198 -26.93 3.72 29.44
N PRO A 199 -27.44 2.50 29.22
CA PRO A 199 -27.51 1.91 27.87
C PRO A 199 -28.27 2.76 26.85
N ASP A 200 -29.31 3.48 27.27
CA ASP A 200 -30.09 4.34 26.36
C ASP A 200 -29.41 5.67 26.09
N GLU A 201 -28.72 6.24 27.10
CA GLU A 201 -27.85 7.39 26.89
C GLU A 201 -26.71 7.07 25.93
N ALA A 202 -26.12 5.87 26.06
CA ALA A 202 -25.05 5.40 25.18
C ALA A 202 -25.50 5.37 23.71
N LYS A 203 -26.72 4.90 23.42
CA LYS A 203 -27.29 4.92 22.05
C LYS A 203 -27.41 6.34 21.51
N ASN A 204 -27.95 7.28 22.29
CA ASN A 204 -28.11 8.67 21.86
C ASN A 204 -26.75 9.35 21.62
N ILE A 205 -25.76 9.07 22.47
CA ILE A 205 -24.39 9.56 22.30
C ILE A 205 -23.76 8.97 21.04
N MET A 206 -23.92 7.66 20.79
CA MET A 206 -23.40 7.02 19.58
C MET A 206 -23.96 7.65 18.31
N ILE A 207 -25.28 7.88 18.25
CA ILE A 207 -25.96 8.53 17.11
C ILE A 207 -25.38 9.92 16.88
N TYR A 208 -25.26 10.74 17.94
CA TYR A 208 -24.69 12.09 17.83
C TYR A 208 -23.23 12.08 17.35
N LEU A 209 -22.38 11.23 17.93
CA LEU A 209 -20.97 11.14 17.56
C LEU A 209 -20.78 10.64 16.12
N ASN A 210 -21.64 9.71 15.68
CA ASN A 210 -21.60 9.16 14.33
C ASN A 210 -22.06 10.20 13.28
N GLU A 211 -23.13 10.94 13.55
CA GLU A 211 -23.77 11.79 12.53
C GLU A 211 -23.41 13.28 12.59
N LYS A 212 -23.04 13.84 13.76
CA LYS A 212 -22.87 15.30 13.94
C LYS A 212 -21.51 15.77 14.45
N PHE A 213 -20.72 14.91 15.10
CA PHE A 213 -19.41 15.27 15.68
C PHE A 213 -18.26 15.16 14.68
#